data_AF-X0YQZ4-F1
#
_entry.id   AF-X0YQZ4-F1
#
_cell.length_a   1.000
_cell.length_b   1.000
_cell.length_c   1.000
_cell.angle_alpha   90.00
_cell.angle_beta   90.00
_cell.angle_gamma   90.00
#
_symmetry.space_group_name_H-M   'P 1'
#
loop_
_entity.id
_entity.type
_entity.pdbx_description
1 polymer ?
#
loop_
_entity_poly.entity_id
_entity_poly.type
_entity_poly.pdbx_seq_one_letter_code
_entity_poly.pdbx_strand_id
1 'polypeptide(L)'
;SACNSQPWKFIVVDDRQLKKKLSDAAFSGIYSINSFCKMAPVIVVVISEKSKFLARIGGMFRGTKYYLIDIGVACEHFVLQAEELGLGTCWIGWFNEEAVKSILNIPKPKKIDILIALGYYDREKPGSEHGREPMDKIASFNSYRRPPGSKDSEKTTASGP
;
A
#
# COMPACT_ATOMS: atom_id res chain seq x y z
N SER A 1 5.29 -14.51 3.52
CA SER A 1 3.82 -14.61 3.59
C SER A 1 3.37 -15.68 4.58
N ALA A 2 2.27 -15.46 5.30
CA ALA A 2 1.66 -16.45 6.20
C ALA A 2 1.41 -17.80 5.50
N CYS A 3 1.90 -18.89 6.08
CA CYS A 3 1.82 -20.27 5.53
C CYS A 3 2.35 -20.41 4.08
N ASN A 4 3.27 -19.55 3.65
CA ASN A 4 3.73 -19.48 2.25
C ASN A 4 2.54 -19.33 1.26
N SER A 5 1.50 -18.56 1.64
CA SER A 5 0.27 -18.41 0.85
C SER A 5 0.43 -17.55 -0.39
N GLN A 6 1.36 -16.59 -0.36
CA GLN A 6 1.61 -15.62 -1.44
C GLN A 6 0.29 -15.09 -2.05
N PRO A 7 -0.63 -14.52 -1.24
CA PRO A 7 -2.00 -14.24 -1.65
C PRO A 7 -2.11 -12.96 -2.49
N TRP A 8 -1.24 -12.82 -3.49
CA TRP A 8 -1.15 -11.64 -4.34
C TRP A 8 -0.89 -12.02 -5.80
N LYS A 9 -1.32 -11.14 -6.70
CA LYS A 9 -0.92 -11.12 -8.10
C LYS A 9 -0.51 -9.69 -8.45
N PHE A 10 0.66 -9.54 -9.07
CA PHE A 10 1.10 -8.28 -9.65
C PHE A 10 0.83 -8.30 -11.15
N ILE A 11 0.21 -7.24 -11.68
CA ILE A 11 0.15 -6.97 -13.11
C ILE A 11 1.01 -5.73 -13.36
N VAL A 12 2.11 -5.91 -14.06
CA VAL A 12 2.99 -4.81 -14.48
C VAL A 12 2.46 -4.27 -15.80
N VAL A 13 2.07 -2.99 -15.81
CA VAL A 13 1.53 -2.30 -16.99
C VAL A 13 2.57 -1.30 -17.48
N ASP A 14 3.40 -1.72 -18.44
CA ASP A 14 4.49 -0.95 -19.05
C ASP A 14 4.29 -0.67 -20.56
N ASP A 15 3.34 -1.36 -21.21
CA ASP A 15 2.92 -1.00 -22.57
C ASP A 15 2.37 0.43 -22.59
N ARG A 16 2.97 1.28 -23.44
CA ARG A 16 2.70 2.73 -23.44
C ARG A 16 1.23 3.07 -23.68
N GLN A 17 0.58 2.36 -24.61
CA GLN A 17 -0.81 2.65 -24.98
C GLN A 17 -1.77 2.17 -23.89
N LEU A 18 -1.57 0.95 -23.40
CA LEU A 18 -2.34 0.37 -22.32
C LEU A 18 -2.18 1.17 -21.02
N LYS A 19 -0.94 1.54 -20.66
CA LYS A 19 -0.65 2.38 -19.48
C LYS A 19 -1.33 3.73 -19.58
N LYS A 20 -1.29 4.38 -20.75
CA LYS A 20 -1.99 5.66 -20.96
C LYS A 20 -3.49 5.48 -20.75
N LYS A 21 -4.11 4.50 -21.42
CA LYS A 21 -5.55 4.20 -21.29
C LYS A 21 -5.93 3.92 -19.84
N LEU A 22 -5.14 3.09 -19.15
CA LEU A 22 -5.35 2.71 -17.76
C LEU A 22 -5.25 3.90 -16.81
N SER A 23 -4.18 4.69 -16.90
CA SER A 23 -3.96 5.84 -16.00
C SER A 23 -4.95 6.98 -16.26
N ASP A 24 -5.37 7.18 -17.51
CA ASP A 24 -6.42 8.16 -17.83
C ASP A 24 -7.76 7.79 -17.20
N ALA A 25 -8.13 6.51 -17.21
CA ALA A 25 -9.37 6.04 -16.61
C ALA A 25 -9.27 5.94 -15.06
N ALA A 26 -8.18 5.39 -14.54
CA ALA A 26 -7.96 5.16 -13.11
C ALA A 26 -7.89 6.45 -12.29
N PHE A 27 -7.36 7.54 -12.87
CA PHE A 27 -7.15 8.83 -12.20
C PHE A 27 -7.99 9.96 -12.81
N SER A 28 -9.25 9.68 -13.14
CA SER A 28 -10.23 10.64 -13.65
C SER A 28 -11.25 11.06 -12.57
N GLY A 29 -11.96 12.17 -12.79
CA GLY A 29 -13.03 12.64 -11.89
C GLY A 29 -12.54 12.85 -10.45
N ILE A 30 -13.21 12.20 -9.49
CA ILE A 30 -12.86 12.27 -8.05
C ILE A 30 -11.48 11.66 -7.71
N TYR A 31 -10.86 10.93 -8.64
CA TYR A 31 -9.54 10.32 -8.48
C TYR A 31 -8.42 11.17 -9.10
N SER A 32 -8.74 12.35 -9.66
CA SER A 32 -7.79 13.22 -10.36
C SER A 32 -6.68 13.81 -9.49
N ILE A 33 -6.82 13.76 -8.16
CA ILE A 33 -5.75 14.12 -7.22
C ILE A 33 -4.47 13.30 -7.45
N ASN A 34 -4.60 12.07 -7.95
CA ASN A 34 -3.48 11.18 -8.28
C ASN A 34 -3.04 11.26 -9.76
N SER A 35 -3.45 12.31 -10.49
CA SER A 35 -3.14 12.46 -11.92
C SER A 35 -1.65 12.55 -12.24
N PHE A 36 -0.79 12.94 -11.28
CA PHE A 36 0.67 12.90 -11.43
C PHE A 36 1.17 11.48 -11.78
N CYS A 37 0.45 10.43 -11.37
CA CYS A 37 0.77 9.04 -11.69
C CYS A 37 0.73 8.74 -13.19
N LYS A 38 0.06 9.56 -14.00
CA LYS A 38 0.05 9.44 -15.47
C LYS A 38 1.45 9.60 -16.08
N MET A 39 2.33 10.36 -15.41
CA MET A 39 3.72 10.57 -15.82
C MET A 39 4.58 9.32 -15.63
N ALA A 40 4.23 8.45 -14.67
CA ALA A 40 5.00 7.24 -14.42
C ALA A 40 4.97 6.32 -15.65
N PRO A 41 6.11 5.80 -16.12
CA PRO A 41 6.17 4.89 -17.27
C PRO A 41 5.49 3.55 -16.98
N VAL A 42 5.45 3.12 -15.71
CA VAL A 42 4.89 1.83 -15.30
C VAL A 42 3.87 2.03 -14.18
N ILE A 43 2.76 1.31 -14.27
CA ILE A 43 1.81 1.13 -13.16
C ILE A 43 1.75 -0.36 -12.81
N VAL A 44 1.99 -0.70 -11.55
CA VAL A 44 1.84 -2.06 -11.03
C VAL A 44 0.49 -2.16 -10.32
N VAL A 45 -0.35 -3.11 -10.74
CA VAL A 45 -1.66 -3.39 -10.14
C VAL A 45 -1.52 -4.58 -9.20
N VAL A 46 -1.85 -4.39 -7.92
CA VAL A 46 -1.71 -5.42 -6.89
C VAL A 46 -3.08 -5.95 -6.51
N ILE A 47 -3.29 -7.24 -6.75
CA ILE A 47 -4.58 -7.92 -6.62
C ILE A 47 -4.49 -8.94 -5.50
N SER A 48 -5.48 -8.94 -4.61
CA SER A 48 -5.65 -10.00 -3.63
C SER A 48 -6.04 -11.33 -4.27
N GLU A 49 -5.29 -12.36 -3.93
CA GLU A 49 -5.58 -13.76 -4.26
C GLU A 49 -6.06 -14.54 -3.04
N LYS A 50 -6.67 -15.70 -3.29
CA LYS A 50 -7.13 -16.57 -2.19
C LYS A 50 -5.92 -17.08 -1.39
N SER A 51 -5.88 -16.77 -0.10
CA SER A 51 -4.89 -17.36 0.81
C SER A 51 -5.12 -18.86 0.98
N LYS A 52 -4.08 -19.59 1.39
CA LYS A 52 -4.21 -21.00 1.75
C LYS A 52 -5.20 -21.18 2.90
N PHE A 53 -5.84 -22.33 2.93
CA PHE A 53 -6.91 -22.66 3.87
C PHE A 53 -6.53 -22.40 5.33
N LEU A 54 -5.34 -22.85 5.76
CA LEU A 54 -4.83 -22.64 7.13
C LEU A 54 -4.67 -21.16 7.49
N ALA A 55 -4.08 -20.35 6.61
CA ALA A 55 -3.94 -18.90 6.83
C ALA A 55 -5.32 -18.22 6.91
N ARG A 56 -6.29 -18.70 6.14
CA ARG A 56 -7.66 -18.18 6.13
C ARG A 56 -8.42 -18.49 7.41
N ILE A 57 -8.30 -19.72 7.93
CA ILE A 57 -8.90 -20.11 9.22
C ILE A 57 -8.24 -19.37 10.38
N GLY A 58 -6.91 -19.35 10.42
CA GLY A 58 -6.18 -18.61 11.46
C GLY A 58 -6.56 -17.13 11.47
N GLY A 59 -6.70 -16.51 10.29
CA GLY A 59 -7.15 -15.13 10.14
C GLY A 59 -8.57 -14.91 10.66
N MET A 60 -9.49 -15.83 10.36
CA MET A 60 -10.87 -15.76 10.84
C MET A 60 -10.94 -15.86 12.37
N PHE A 61 -10.21 -16.80 12.98
CA PHE A 61 -10.17 -16.96 14.43
C PHE A 61 -9.62 -15.72 15.15
N ARG A 62 -8.64 -15.04 14.55
CA ARG A 62 -8.00 -13.84 15.10
C ARG A 62 -8.62 -12.52 14.65
N GLY A 63 -9.68 -12.54 13.83
CA GLY A 63 -10.23 -11.33 13.20
C GLY A 63 -9.21 -10.55 12.35
N THR A 64 -8.15 -11.21 11.87
CA THR A 64 -6.99 -10.58 11.23
C THR A 64 -6.93 -10.94 9.74
N LYS A 65 -6.83 -9.93 8.89
CA LYS A 65 -6.68 -10.10 7.43
C LYS A 65 -5.21 -10.31 7.06
N TYR A 66 -4.67 -11.51 7.34
CA TYR A 66 -3.25 -11.82 7.08
C TYR A 66 -2.81 -11.56 5.64
N TYR A 67 -3.69 -11.74 4.66
CA TYR A 67 -3.37 -11.48 3.26
C TYR A 67 -2.99 -10.01 2.99
N LEU A 68 -3.56 -9.04 3.72
CA LEU A 68 -3.21 -7.63 3.57
C LEU A 68 -1.84 -7.32 4.18
N ILE A 69 -1.49 -7.97 5.29
CA ILE A 69 -0.15 -7.86 5.89
C ILE A 69 0.89 -8.41 4.91
N ASP A 70 0.61 -9.59 4.37
CA ASP A 70 1.42 -10.27 3.37
C ASP A 70 1.64 -9.41 2.11
N ILE A 71 0.58 -8.80 1.57
CA ILE A 71 0.65 -7.84 0.45
C ILE A 71 1.47 -6.62 0.83
N GLY A 72 1.23 -6.03 2.01
CA GLY A 72 1.96 -4.86 2.48
C GLY A 72 3.47 -5.09 2.51
N VAL A 73 3.90 -6.22 3.08
CA VAL A 73 5.32 -6.61 3.12
C VAL A 73 5.88 -6.84 1.72
N ALA A 74 5.15 -7.52 0.85
CA ALA A 74 5.60 -7.79 -0.52
C ALA A 74 5.79 -6.50 -1.33
N CYS A 75 4.83 -5.57 -1.23
CA CYS A 75 4.90 -4.27 -1.88
C CYS A 75 6.00 -3.38 -1.28
N GLU A 76 6.23 -3.42 0.03
CA GLU A 76 7.31 -2.64 0.65
C GLU A 76 8.69 -3.13 0.19
N HIS A 77 8.92 -4.44 0.14
CA HIS A 77 10.16 -4.98 -0.44
C HIS A 77 10.34 -4.57 -1.90
N PHE A 78 9.26 -4.56 -2.69
CA PHE A 78 9.28 -4.07 -4.07
C PHE A 78 9.70 -2.59 -4.13
N VAL A 79 9.14 -1.75 -3.25
CA VAL A 79 9.44 -0.32 -3.18
C VAL A 79 10.89 -0.05 -2.77
N LEU A 80 11.39 -0.73 -1.73
CA LEU A 80 12.78 -0.59 -1.29
C LEU A 80 13.77 -1.02 -2.38
N GLN A 81 13.48 -2.13 -3.08
CA GLN A 81 14.32 -2.58 -4.18
C GLN A 81 14.29 -1.62 -5.37
N ALA A 82 13.14 -1.03 -5.68
CA ALA A 82 13.01 -0.02 -6.73
C ALA A 82 13.87 1.20 -6.41
N GLU A 83 13.82 1.70 -5.16
CA GLU A 83 14.64 2.83 -4.73
C GLU A 83 16.13 2.52 -4.79
N GLU A 84 16.55 1.32 -4.34
CA GLU A 84 17.95 0.88 -4.48
C GLU A 84 18.43 0.92 -5.94
N LEU A 85 17.55 0.58 -6.89
CA LEU A 85 17.82 0.62 -8.33
C LEU A 85 17.68 2.01 -8.98
N GLY A 86 17.40 3.07 -8.22
CA GLY A 86 17.26 4.42 -8.79
C GLY A 86 15.86 4.80 -9.26
N LEU A 87 14.84 4.02 -8.90
CA LEU A 87 13.46 4.24 -9.29
C LEU A 87 12.65 4.78 -8.11
N GLY A 88 11.77 5.74 -8.41
CA GLY A 88 10.82 6.29 -7.47
C GLY A 88 9.52 5.52 -7.56
N THR A 89 8.84 5.40 -6.41
CA THR A 89 7.53 4.73 -6.33
C THR A 89 6.50 5.58 -5.61
N CYS A 90 5.23 5.35 -5.92
CA CYS A 90 4.12 5.93 -5.17
C CYS A 90 3.01 4.90 -4.97
N TRP A 91 2.61 4.69 -3.72
CA TRP A 91 1.45 3.86 -3.34
C TRP A 91 0.15 4.62 -3.56
N ILE A 92 -0.77 4.04 -4.33
CA ILE A 92 -2.05 4.69 -4.65
C ILE A 92 -3.22 3.81 -4.20
N GLY A 93 -3.87 4.25 -3.12
CA GLY A 93 -5.09 3.63 -2.59
C GLY A 93 -6.38 4.27 -3.08
N TRP A 94 -6.31 5.41 -3.79
CA TRP A 94 -7.48 6.14 -4.27
C TRP A 94 -7.50 6.20 -5.80
N PHE A 95 -8.24 5.28 -6.42
CA PHE A 95 -8.35 5.13 -7.88
C PHE A 95 -9.68 4.50 -8.28
N ASN A 96 -10.04 4.62 -9.57
CA ASN A 96 -11.23 3.96 -10.11
C ASN A 96 -10.97 2.46 -10.34
N GLU A 97 -11.27 1.62 -9.34
CA GLU A 97 -11.04 0.18 -9.39
C GLU A 97 -11.79 -0.51 -10.54
N GLU A 98 -13.05 -0.15 -10.78
CA GLU A 98 -13.86 -0.78 -11.84
C GLU A 98 -13.32 -0.46 -13.24
N ALA A 99 -12.82 0.76 -13.46
CA ALA A 99 -12.16 1.12 -14.71
C ALA A 99 -10.88 0.30 -14.93
N VAL A 100 -10.05 0.14 -13.89
CA VAL A 100 -8.83 -0.69 -13.95
C VAL A 100 -9.19 -2.14 -14.26
N LYS A 101 -10.19 -2.70 -13.59
CA LYS A 101 -10.66 -4.06 -13.84
C LYS A 101 -11.12 -4.26 -15.27
N SER A 102 -11.91 -3.32 -15.80
CA SER A 102 -12.40 -3.40 -17.17
C SER A 102 -11.27 -3.36 -18.20
N ILE A 103 -10.27 -2.48 -18.01
CA ILE A 103 -9.17 -2.32 -18.96
C ILE A 103 -8.23 -3.54 -18.97
N LEU A 104 -7.99 -4.13 -17.80
CA LEU A 104 -7.07 -5.26 -17.65
C LEU A 104 -7.77 -6.63 -17.67
N ASN A 105 -9.08 -6.67 -17.97
CA ASN A 105 -9.89 -7.89 -17.95
C ASN A 105 -9.82 -8.65 -16.62
N ILE A 106 -9.77 -7.93 -15.50
CA ILE A 106 -9.74 -8.53 -14.17
C ILE A 106 -11.17 -8.93 -13.78
N PRO A 107 -11.41 -10.18 -13.32
CA PRO A 107 -12.74 -10.61 -12.89
C PRO A 107 -13.31 -9.74 -11.77
N LYS A 108 -14.61 -9.37 -11.87
CA LYS A 108 -15.31 -8.52 -10.89
C LYS A 108 -15.10 -8.91 -9.40
N PRO A 109 -15.13 -10.21 -9.03
CA PRO A 109 -14.96 -10.61 -7.63
C PRO A 109 -13.55 -10.41 -7.06
N LYS A 110 -12.55 -10.16 -7.90
CA LYS A 110 -11.18 -9.88 -7.45
C LYS A 110 -11.13 -8.47 -6.87
N LYS A 111 -10.28 -8.28 -5.87
CA LYS A 111 -10.04 -6.98 -5.25
C LYS A 111 -8.67 -6.47 -5.67
N ILE A 112 -8.61 -5.23 -6.16
CA ILE A 112 -7.36 -4.50 -6.34
C ILE A 112 -7.10 -3.74 -5.04
N ASP A 113 -6.03 -4.06 -4.33
CA ASP A 113 -5.76 -3.43 -3.02
C ASP A 113 -5.00 -2.13 -3.15
N ILE A 114 -4.06 -2.06 -4.09
CA ILE A 114 -3.24 -0.89 -4.32
C ILE A 114 -2.74 -0.86 -5.78
N LEU A 115 -2.54 0.33 -6.31
CA LEU A 115 -1.66 0.55 -7.46
C LEU A 115 -0.32 1.09 -6.98
N ILE A 116 0.76 0.78 -7.69
CA ILE A 116 2.07 1.38 -7.46
C ILE A 116 2.53 2.03 -8.76
N ALA A 117 2.69 3.35 -8.75
CA ALA A 117 3.37 4.04 -9.84
C ALA A 117 4.89 3.85 -9.68
N LEU A 118 5.59 3.58 -10.79
CA LEU A 118 7.03 3.32 -10.81
C LEU A 118 7.67 4.07 -11.98
N GLY A 119 8.79 4.74 -11.73
CA GLY A 119 9.56 5.41 -12.76
C GLY A 119 10.86 6.03 -12.26
N TYR A 120 11.66 6.56 -13.18
CA TYR A 120 12.81 7.37 -12.81
C TYR A 120 12.36 8.74 -12.31
N TYR A 121 13.09 9.28 -11.35
CA TYR A 121 12.88 10.60 -10.78
C TYR A 121 14.21 11.34 -10.68
N ASP A 122 14.13 12.67 -10.57
CA ASP A 122 15.31 13.51 -10.36
C ASP A 122 15.72 13.44 -8.88
N ARG A 123 16.81 12.73 -8.61
CA ARG A 123 17.36 12.57 -7.25
C ARG A 123 17.89 13.87 -6.65
N GLU A 124 18.24 14.85 -7.48
CA GLU A 124 18.71 16.15 -7.02
C GLU A 124 17.55 17.09 -6.64
N LYS A 125 16.32 16.73 -7.03
CA LYS A 125 15.09 17.43 -6.64
C LYS A 125 14.20 16.48 -5.83
N PRO A 126 14.62 16.08 -4.62
CA PRO A 126 13.77 15.28 -3.76
C PRO A 126 12.45 16.03 -3.51
N GLY A 127 11.36 15.27 -3.38
CA GLY A 127 10.07 15.84 -2.98
C GLY A 127 10.18 16.52 -1.61
N SER A 128 9.19 17.34 -1.28
CA SER A 128 9.12 17.98 0.04
C SER A 128 9.23 16.94 1.15
N GLU A 129 10.10 17.16 2.12
CA GLU A 129 10.11 16.34 3.32
C GLU A 129 8.76 16.43 4.02
N HIS A 130 8.14 15.27 4.22
CA HIS A 130 6.94 15.17 5.04
C HIS A 130 7.38 14.88 6.48
N GLY A 131 6.91 15.69 7.42
CA GLY A 131 7.13 15.45 8.84
C GLY A 131 6.70 14.04 9.23
N ARG A 132 7.54 13.35 10.00
CA ARG A 132 7.19 12.09 10.65
C ARG A 132 6.70 12.38 12.05
N GLU A 133 5.75 11.58 12.52
CA GLU A 133 5.36 11.66 13.93
C GLU A 133 6.58 11.35 14.82
N PRO A 134 6.75 12.06 15.94
CA PRO A 134 7.79 11.74 16.92
C PRO A 134 7.72 10.28 17.39
N MET A 135 8.88 9.68 17.65
CA MET A 135 9.01 8.26 17.99
C MET A 135 8.16 7.87 19.20
N ASP A 136 8.08 8.74 20.21
CA ASP A 136 7.32 8.52 21.45
C ASP A 136 5.80 8.48 21.25
N LYS A 137 5.29 8.92 20.10
CA LYS A 137 3.87 8.75 19.73
C LYS A 137 3.57 7.42 19.06
N ILE A 138 4.56 6.79 18.43
CA ILE A 138 4.37 5.59 17.60
C ILE A 138 5.06 4.34 18.15
N ALA A 139 5.95 4.49 19.11
CA ALA A 139 6.69 3.39 19.74
C ALA A 139 6.83 3.60 21.25
N SER A 140 6.79 2.49 21.99
CA SER A 140 7.03 2.46 23.43
C SER A 140 7.80 1.19 23.80
N PHE A 141 8.69 1.30 24.78
CA PHE A 141 9.47 0.18 25.28
C PHE A 141 8.68 -0.53 26.39
N ASN A 142 8.64 -1.86 26.33
CA ASN A 142 8.10 -2.80 27.35
C ASN A 142 6.58 -2.78 27.57
N SER A 143 5.92 -1.63 27.55
CA SER A 143 4.48 -1.50 27.77
C SER A 143 3.85 -0.51 26.81
N TYR A 144 2.55 -0.69 26.55
CA TYR A 144 1.78 0.28 25.78
C TYR A 144 1.72 1.60 26.55
N ARG A 145 2.48 2.60 26.09
CA ARG A 145 2.40 3.97 26.58
C ARG A 145 1.58 4.80 25.62
N ARG A 146 0.60 5.51 26.16
CA ARG A 146 -0.18 6.45 25.35
C ARG A 146 0.71 7.61 24.89
N PRO A 147 0.46 8.16 23.70
CA PRO A 147 1.16 9.35 23.24
C PRO A 147 1.00 10.51 24.24
N PRO A 148 2.04 11.32 24.46
CA PRO A 148 1.94 12.54 25.25
C PRO A 148 0.80 13.45 24.75
N GLY A 149 -0.02 13.99 25.65
CA GLY A 149 -1.13 14.88 25.31
C GLY A 149 -2.41 14.19 24.81
N SER A 150 -2.52 12.86 24.94
CA SER A 150 -3.79 12.16 24.73
C SER A 150 -4.75 12.41 25.89
N LYS A 151 -6.06 12.53 25.63
CA LYS A 151 -7.09 12.84 26.65
C LYS A 151 -7.12 11.91 27.86
N ASP A 152 -6.52 10.72 27.74
CA ASP A 152 -6.46 9.72 28.80
C ASP A 152 -5.04 9.53 29.40
N SER A 153 -4.03 10.31 29.00
CA SER A 153 -2.67 10.22 29.57
C SER A 153 -2.58 10.76 31.00
N GLU A 154 -3.53 11.58 31.44
CA GLU A 154 -3.60 12.13 32.82
C GLU A 154 -4.08 11.12 33.87
N LYS A 155 -4.56 9.92 33.46
CA LYS A 155 -5.08 8.91 34.40
C LYS A 155 -4.08 7.81 34.81
N THR A 156 -2.84 7.85 34.33
CA THR A 156 -1.87 6.74 34.53
C THR A 156 -0.70 7.08 35.47
N THR A 157 -0.81 8.14 36.28
CA THR A 157 0.18 8.44 37.33
C THR A 157 -0.18 7.88 38.72
N ALA A 158 -1.24 7.09 38.85
CA ALA A 158 -1.58 6.42 40.11
C ALA A 158 -1.52 4.90 39.96
N SER A 159 -0.85 4.25 40.92
CA SER A 159 -0.71 2.81 41.13
C SER A 159 0.35 2.04 40.30
N GLY A 160 1.59 2.14 40.77
CA GLY A 160 2.50 1.00 40.84
C GLY A 160 3.14 0.96 42.24
N PRO A 161 3.38 -0.22 42.82
CA PRO A 161 3.87 -0.41 44.20
C PRO A 161 5.29 0.13 44.43
#